data_AF-A0A1Q7BSG6-F1
#
_entry.id   AF-A0A1Q7BSG6-F1
#
_cell.length_a   1.000
_cell.length_b   1.000
_cell.length_c   1.000
_cell.angle_alpha   90.00
_cell.angle_beta   90.00
_cell.angle_gamma   90.00
#
_symmetry.space_group_name_H-M   'P 1'
#
loop_
_entity.id
_entity.type
_entity.pdbx_description
1 polymer ?
#
loop_
_entity_poly.entity_id
_entity_poly.type
_entity_poly.pdbx_seq_one_letter_code
_entity_poly.pdbx_strand_id
1 'polypeptide(L)' 'MYPNWNPIFERLETTKQFGLLSDYLVSWSGRSGRLSPKVTVWGRDGTPEDVVGHYVAQLLKGLVNERRIFVAAD' A
#
# COMPACT_ATOMS: atom_id res chain seq x y z
N MET A 1 14.51 -8.50 15.99
CA MET A 1 13.57 -7.36 16.10
C MET A 1 12.81 -7.28 14.79
N TYR A 2 11.48 -7.33 14.80
CA TYR A 2 10.69 -7.15 13.57
C TYR A 2 10.74 -5.69 13.13
N PRO A 3 10.66 -5.39 11.82
CA PRO A 3 10.66 -3.99 11.37
C PRO A 3 9.42 -3.26 11.86
N ASN A 4 9.55 -1.95 12.14
CA ASN A 4 8.39 -1.12 12.46
C ASN A 4 7.57 -0.85 11.19
N TRP A 5 6.36 -1.41 11.12
CA TRP A 5 5.47 -1.29 9.97
C TRP A 5 4.35 -0.27 10.14
N ASN A 6 4.22 0.34 11.33
CA ASN A 6 3.18 1.34 11.61
C ASN A 6 3.11 2.46 10.57
N PRO A 7 4.22 2.99 10.03
CA PRO A 7 4.16 4.04 9.02
C PRO A 7 3.45 3.66 7.73
N ILE A 8 3.39 2.36 7.38
CA ILE A 8 2.63 1.90 6.20
C ILE A 8 1.13 2.03 6.46
N PHE A 9 0.67 1.54 7.61
CA PHE A 9 -0.74 1.60 8.00
C PHE A 9 -1.23 3.02 8.20
N GLU A 10 -0.49 3.86 8.93
CA GLU A 10 -0.86 5.26 9.16
C GLU A 10 -1.07 6.02 7.84
N ARG A 11 -0.17 5.82 6.87
CA ARG A 11 -0.27 6.47 5.56
C ARG A 11 -1.46 5.97 4.76
N LEU A 12 -1.66 4.66 4.67
CA LEU A 12 -2.79 4.07 3.92
C LEU A 12 -4.13 4.43 4.54
N GLU A 13 -4.23 4.40 5.88
CA GLU A 13 -5.44 4.77 6.61
C GLU A 13 -5.80 6.24 6.39
N THR A 14 -4.79 7.12 6.44
CA THR A 14 -4.96 8.55 6.13
C THR A 14 -5.49 8.72 4.70
N THR A 15 -4.91 8.04 3.71
CA THR A 15 -5.35 8.10 2.32
C THR A 15 -6.78 7.58 2.13
N LYS A 16 -7.16 6.51 2.85
CA LYS A 16 -8.53 5.99 2.86
C LYS A 16 -9.52 7.01 3.44
N GLN A 17 -9.17 7.68 4.54
CA GLN A 17 -10.00 8.73 5.14
C GLN A 17 -10.21 9.94 4.21
N PHE A 18 -9.22 10.28 3.38
CA PHE A 18 -9.35 11.32 2.35
C PHE A 18 -10.11 10.86 1.09
N GLY A 19 -10.51 9.59 1.02
CA GLY A 19 -11.40 9.07 -0.01
C GLY A 19 -10.74 8.77 -1.35
N LEU A 20 -9.41 8.62 -1.39
CA LEU A 20 -8.70 8.15 -2.59
C LEU A 20 -8.73 6.61 -2.70
N LEU A 21 -8.72 5.92 -1.56
CA LEU A 21 -8.82 4.46 -1.48
C LEU A 21 -10.16 4.06 -0.87
N SER A 22 -10.74 2.98 -1.36
CA SER A 22 -11.88 2.31 -0.74
C SER A 22 -11.41 1.31 0.33
N ASP A 23 -10.34 0.56 0.04
CA ASP A 23 -9.71 -0.34 1.01
C ASP A 23 -8.24 -0.66 0.69
N TYR A 24 -7.57 -1.36 1.61
CA TYR A 24 -6.22 -1.87 1.42
C TYR A 24 -5.94 -3.17 2.18
N LEU A 25 -4.98 -3.94 1.67
CA LEU A 25 -4.43 -5.12 2.31
C LEU A 25 -2.90 -5.00 2.37
N VAL A 26 -2.37 -5.11 3.58
CA VAL A 26 -0.93 -5.28 3.79
C VAL A 26 -0.66 -6.74 4.15
N SER A 27 0.17 -7.39 3.34
CA SER A 27 0.68 -8.74 3.59
C SER A 27 2.19 -8.72 3.65
N TRP A 28 2.79 -9.75 4.24
CA TRP A 28 4.25 -9.89 4.30
C TRP A 28 4.67 -11.22 3.73
N SER A 29 5.74 -11.21 2.95
CA SER A 29 6.36 -12.44 2.46
C SER A 29 7.86 -12.33 2.51
N GLY A 30 8.53 -13.48 2.65
CA GLY A 30 9.97 -13.57 2.79
C GLY A 30 10.36 -14.58 3.85
N ARG A 31 11.66 -14.59 4.19
CA ARG A 31 12.18 -15.44 5.25
C ARG A 31 11.91 -14.82 6.62
N SER A 32 11.83 -15.65 7.65
CA SER A 32 11.77 -15.18 9.04
C SER A 32 12.91 -14.18 9.32
N GLY A 33 12.59 -13.06 9.95
CA GLY A 33 13.53 -11.95 10.19
C GLY A 33 13.83 -11.05 8.98
N ARG A 34 13.34 -11.38 7.78
CA ARG A 34 13.47 -10.59 6.54
C ARG A 34 12.17 -10.57 5.73
N LEU A 35 11.09 -10.27 6.43
CA LEU A 35 9.79 -10.08 5.80
C LEU A 35 9.79 -8.77 5.02
N SER A 36 9.28 -8.82 3.79
CA SER A 36 9.06 -7.65 2.96
C SER A 36 7.55 -7.40 2.83
N PRO A 37 7.10 -6.15 3.00
CA PRO A 37 5.69 -5.82 2.84
C PRO A 37 5.28 -5.95 1.37
N LYS A 38 4.03 -6.35 1.14
CA LYS A 38 3.31 -6.31 -0.12
C LYS A 38 1.99 -5.60 0.17
N VAL A 39 1.68 -4.60 -0.64
CA VAL A 39 0.50 -3.76 -0.48
C VAL A 39 -0.40 -3.98 -1.68
N THR A 40 -1.65 -4.32 -1.41
CA THR A 40 -2.72 -4.27 -2.41
C THR A 40 -3.67 -3.16 -1.99
N VAL A 41 -4.07 -2.30 -2.90
CA VAL A 41 -5.05 -1.23 -2.66
C VAL A 41 -6.22 -1.35 -3.62
N TRP A 42 -7.38 -0.89 -3.17
CA TRP A 42 -8.55 -0.69 -3.99
C TRP A 42 -8.78 0.80 -4.10
N GLY A 43 -8.80 1.29 -5.34
CA GLY A 43 -9.18 2.67 -5.63
C GLY A 43 -10.64 2.89 -5.26
N ARG A 44 -11.01 4.15 -5.02
CA ARG A 44 -12.44 4.51 -5.00
C ARG A 44 -13.00 4.46 -6.43
N ASP A 45 -14.27 4.05 -6.56
CA ASP A 45 -15.00 4.01 -7.83
C ASP A 45 -14.74 5.25 -8.70
N GLY A 46 -14.36 4.99 -9.95
CA GLY A 46 -14.05 6.03 -10.94
C GLY A 46 -12.64 6.63 -10.87
N THR A 47 -11.81 6.22 -9.90
CA THR A 47 -10.39 6.63 -9.86
C THR A 47 -9.55 5.69 -10.74
N PRO A 48 -8.80 6.21 -11.73
CA PRO A 48 -7.94 5.37 -12.57
C PRO A 48 -6.87 4.61 -11.77
N GLU A 49 -6.64 3.34 -12.12
CA GLU A 49 -5.67 2.48 -11.42
C GLU A 49 -4.24 3.03 -11.47
N ASP A 50 -3.84 3.66 -12.57
CA ASP A 50 -2.52 4.28 -12.74
C ASP A 50 -2.33 5.48 -11.79
N VAL A 51 -3.38 6.28 -11.61
CA VAL A 51 -3.39 7.41 -10.66
C VAL A 51 -3.27 6.89 -9.23
N VAL A 52 -4.05 5.89 -8.86
CA VAL A 52 -3.98 5.24 -7.53
C VAL A 52 -2.60 4.64 -7.30
N GLY A 53 -2.11 3.86 -8.26
CA GLY A 53 -0.82 3.18 -8.18
C GLY A 53 0.34 4.16 -8.05
N HIS A 54 0.35 5.22 -8.86
CA HIS A 54 1.38 6.26 -8.79
C HIS A 54 1.37 6.99 -7.44
N TYR A 55 0.19 7.38 -6.97
CA TYR A 55 0.04 8.04 -5.68
C TYR A 55 0.55 7.15 -4.54
N VAL A 56 0.13 5.89 -4.48
CA VAL A 56 0.51 4.96 -3.40
C VAL A 56 2.01 4.62 -3.46
N ALA A 57 2.59 4.52 -4.66
CA ALA A 57 4.04 4.34 -4.83
C ALA A 57 4.84 5.52 -4.26
N GLN A 58 4.38 6.76 -4.46
CA GLN A 58 5.01 7.93 -3.83
C GLN A 58 4.78 7.95 -2.32
N LEU A 59 3.55 7.68 -1.87
CA LEU A 59 3.17 7.65 -0.47
C LEU A 59 4.03 6.67 0.34
N LEU A 60 4.33 5.50 -0.21
CA LEU A 60 5.06 4.42 0.48
C LEU A 60 6.55 4.34 0.09
N LYS A 61 7.07 5.35 -0.61
CA LYS A 61 8.47 5.39 -1.01
C LYS A 61 9.40 5.23 0.20
N GLY A 62 10.35 4.30 0.08
CA GLY A 62 11.28 3.95 1.16
C GLY A 62 10.73 3.01 2.23
N LEU A 63 9.42 2.75 2.25
CA LEU A 63 8.77 1.79 3.14
C LEU A 63 8.42 0.48 2.41
N VAL A 64 7.97 0.59 1.16
CA VAL A 64 7.58 -0.53 0.30
C VAL A 64 8.21 -0.35 -1.07
N ASN A 65 8.74 -1.44 -1.64
CA ASN A 65 9.22 -1.42 -3.01
C ASN A 65 8.03 -1.28 -3.98
N GLU A 66 8.10 -0.38 -4.95
CA GLU A 66 7.01 -0.12 -5.91
C GLU A 66 6.52 -1.40 -6.60
N ARG A 67 7.42 -2.36 -6.88
CA ARG A 67 7.10 -3.63 -7.54
C ARG A 67 6.25 -4.56 -6.67
N ARG A 68 6.02 -4.17 -5.40
CA ARG A 68 5.22 -4.91 -4.42
C ARG A 68 3.95 -4.13 -4.03
N ILE A 69 3.61 -3.10 -4.79
CA ILE A 69 2.37 -2.33 -4.67
C ILE A 69 1.49 -2.71 -5.85
N PHE A 70 0.27 -3.13 -5.55
CA PHE A 70 -0.70 -3.59 -6.54
C PHE A 70 -1.99 -2.80 -6.37
N VAL A 71 -2.56 -2.35 -7.47
CA VAL A 71 -3.94 -1.86 -7.50
C VAL A 71 -4.80 -3.03 -7.95
N ALA A 72 -5.79 -3.39 -7.15
CA ALA A 72 -6.75 -4.41 -7.54
C ALA A 72 -7.75 -3.80 -8.53
N ALA A 73 -8.03 -4.53 -9.60
CA ALA A 73 -9.20 -4.29 -10.42
C ALA A 73 -10.45 -4.73 -9.64
N ASP A 74 -11.54 -3.99 -9.79
CA ASP A 74 -12.87 -4.42 -9.34
C ASP A 74 -13.35 -5.67 -10.10
#